data_AF-A0A3B5Z5U4-F1
#
_entry.id   AF-A0A3B5Z5U4-F1
#
_cell.length_a   1.000
_cell.length_b   1.000
_cell.length_c   1.000
_cell.angle_alpha   90.00
_cell.angle_beta   90.00
_cell.angle_gamma   90.00
#
_symmetry.space_group_name_H-M   'P 1'
#
loop_
_entity.id
_entity.type
_entity.pdbx_description
1 polymer ?
#
loop_
_entity_poly.entity_id
_entity_poly.type
_entity_poly.pdbx_seq_one_letter_code
_entity_poly.pdbx_strand_id
1 'polypeptide(L)'
;MMDPSGLFPASSSQLPDDLLIEIFLCLPAHPTCLIRTSLVCKRWHCLIKNRQFVSRLRTLHQKLPVLCFFSNSTSIPRFIPTGDPPNCVSTAVFSLPDPCWQVLGCRHSLVLLVGSTWTQLQVWNPMTGNRQYVPATPDADRRFNHGIVPESQATVLCAAGHKDSGDCHSCPFLVVWVFTCTRYAYACRYSSESSSWHQMVSSPTPSDIDSRPSVLVGNILYWPLKAKYILAFELDTRKLYHIECPEDTHSVYRRNVHIMKAEDGGLGLAALTEFNLRLWARETGPEGVMEWVLRRSIQLDAFLPPNVSSVPLVNNHSASGRPVRILGLIEDDDMFFMWTREGVFAVELKSMRCNKVFDAQVPATIFPYIGFYTTGDDVDGGR
;
A
#
# COMPACT_ATOMS: atom_id res chain seq x y z
N MET A 1 25.48 15.61 -62.34
CA MET A 1 25.17 16.61 -61.31
C MET A 1 23.65 16.67 -61.20
N MET A 2 23.09 15.87 -60.30
CA MET A 2 21.68 15.94 -59.88
C MET A 2 21.71 15.86 -58.36
N ASP A 3 21.11 16.86 -57.75
CA ASP A 3 21.01 17.11 -56.32
C ASP A 3 19.85 16.26 -55.74
N PRO A 4 20.09 15.36 -54.76
CA PRO A 4 19.02 14.66 -54.07
C PRO A 4 18.80 15.33 -52.71
N SER A 5 18.21 16.52 -52.72
CA SER A 5 17.65 17.12 -51.51
C SER A 5 16.20 16.64 -51.36
N GLY A 6 15.92 15.87 -50.31
CA GLY A 6 14.56 15.74 -49.80
C GLY A 6 14.14 14.33 -49.41
N LEU A 7 14.45 13.95 -48.17
CA LEU A 7 13.49 13.48 -47.14
C LEU A 7 14.30 12.90 -45.98
N PHE A 8 14.84 13.78 -45.14
CA PHE A 8 15.15 13.37 -43.78
C PHE A 8 13.84 13.09 -43.04
N PRO A 9 13.70 12.00 -42.28
CA PRO A 9 12.56 11.85 -41.40
C PRO A 9 12.57 13.02 -40.41
N ALA A 10 11.45 13.74 -40.32
CA ALA A 10 11.28 14.86 -39.40
C ALA A 10 11.68 14.42 -37.99
N SER A 11 12.79 14.96 -37.50
CA SER A 11 13.29 14.67 -36.17
C SER A 11 12.32 15.28 -35.16
N SER A 12 11.96 14.52 -34.12
CA SER A 12 11.13 14.98 -33.00
C SER A 12 11.71 16.19 -32.24
N SER A 13 12.90 16.65 -32.64
CA SER A 13 13.57 17.86 -32.16
C SER A 13 12.87 19.17 -32.57
N GLN A 14 11.92 19.17 -33.52
CA GLN A 14 11.23 20.38 -33.99
C GLN A 14 9.86 20.66 -33.34
N LEU A 15 9.29 19.72 -32.58
CA LEU A 15 8.00 19.92 -31.91
C LEU A 15 8.13 20.92 -30.75
N PRO A 16 7.20 21.86 -30.54
CA PRO A 16 7.10 22.68 -29.33
C PRO A 16 6.97 21.84 -28.06
N ASP A 17 7.45 22.38 -26.92
CA ASP A 17 7.39 21.69 -25.62
C ASP A 17 5.95 21.35 -25.20
N ASP A 18 4.99 22.23 -25.49
CA ASP A 18 3.57 21.99 -25.17
C ASP A 18 3.02 20.76 -25.90
N LEU A 19 3.36 20.58 -27.18
CA LEU A 19 2.95 19.39 -27.94
C LEU A 19 3.65 18.12 -27.45
N LEU A 20 4.92 18.20 -27.09
CA LEU A 20 5.64 17.07 -26.48
C LEU A 20 5.00 16.66 -25.16
N ILE A 21 4.60 17.64 -24.33
CA ILE A 21 3.86 17.39 -23.09
C ILE A 21 2.55 16.65 -23.38
N GLU A 22 1.72 17.12 -24.33
CA GLU A 22 0.48 16.42 -24.68
C GLU A 22 0.75 14.97 -25.16
N ILE A 23 1.77 14.77 -26.00
CA ILE A 23 2.16 13.44 -26.48
C ILE A 23 2.56 12.54 -25.30
N PHE A 24 3.37 13.06 -24.36
CA PHE A 24 3.81 12.30 -23.20
C PHE A 24 2.66 11.99 -22.24
N LEU A 25 1.64 12.85 -22.13
CA LEU A 25 0.44 12.59 -21.33
C LEU A 25 -0.42 11.45 -21.90
N CYS A 26 -0.39 11.25 -23.22
CA CYS A 26 -1.05 10.12 -23.88
C CYS A 26 -0.33 8.77 -23.67
N LEU A 27 0.92 8.76 -23.19
CA LEU A 27 1.61 7.51 -22.88
C LEU A 27 0.93 6.82 -21.69
N PRO A 28 1.02 5.47 -21.60
CA PRO A 28 0.62 4.77 -20.40
C PRO A 28 1.33 5.37 -19.18
N ALA A 29 0.59 5.62 -18.09
CA ALA A 29 1.17 6.06 -16.81
C ALA A 29 2.14 5.04 -16.19
N HIS A 30 2.36 3.89 -16.84
CA HIS A 30 3.33 2.91 -16.45
C HIS A 30 4.73 3.56 -16.39
N PRO A 31 5.43 3.50 -15.26
CA PRO A 31 6.63 4.29 -15.08
C PRO A 31 7.74 3.92 -16.04
N THR A 32 7.86 2.65 -16.41
CA THR A 32 8.86 2.22 -17.40
C THR A 32 8.68 2.89 -18.77
N CYS A 33 7.45 3.23 -19.17
CA CYS A 33 7.20 4.02 -20.38
C CYS A 33 7.77 5.42 -20.23
N LEU A 34 7.45 6.12 -19.14
CA LEU A 34 7.92 7.48 -18.88
C LEU A 34 9.44 7.56 -18.70
N ILE A 35 10.05 6.56 -18.05
CA ILE A 35 11.51 6.46 -17.91
C ILE A 35 12.16 6.33 -19.27
N ARG A 36 11.67 5.40 -20.10
CA ARG A 36 12.25 5.20 -21.43
C ARG A 36 12.14 6.46 -22.27
N THR A 37 11.01 7.15 -22.20
CA THR A 37 10.81 8.44 -22.86
C THR A 37 11.75 9.51 -22.29
N SER A 38 11.96 9.57 -20.96
CA SER A 38 12.85 10.55 -20.35
C SER A 38 14.32 10.31 -20.71
N LEU A 39 14.72 9.05 -20.97
CA LEU A 39 16.08 8.68 -21.36
C LEU A 39 16.41 8.98 -22.83
N VAL A 40 15.44 9.38 -23.66
CA VAL A 40 15.68 9.69 -25.09
C VAL A 40 16.61 10.89 -25.25
N CYS A 41 16.35 11.98 -24.52
CA CYS A 41 17.22 13.15 -24.51
C CYS A 41 16.98 14.04 -23.28
N LYS A 42 17.93 14.92 -22.98
CA LYS A 42 17.84 15.87 -21.84
C LYS A 42 16.57 16.72 -21.88
N ARG A 43 16.13 17.15 -23.07
CA ARG A 43 14.90 17.94 -23.23
C ARG A 43 13.66 17.18 -22.76
N TRP A 44 13.52 15.92 -23.19
CA TRP A 44 12.39 15.07 -22.81
C TRP A 44 12.45 14.73 -21.32
N HIS A 45 13.66 14.48 -20.80
CA HIS A 45 13.88 14.32 -19.37
C HIS A 45 13.35 15.51 -18.55
N CYS A 46 13.73 16.74 -18.93
CA CYS A 46 13.28 17.95 -18.24
C CYS A 46 11.76 18.12 -18.28
N LEU A 47 11.11 17.84 -19.43
CA LEU A 47 9.65 17.93 -19.57
C LEU A 47 8.93 16.92 -18.69
N ILE A 48 9.38 15.66 -18.67
CA ILE A 48 8.77 14.59 -17.88
C ILE A 48 9.00 14.78 -16.38
N LYS A 49 10.15 15.33 -15.99
CA LYS A 49 10.45 15.64 -14.58
C LYS A 49 9.72 16.90 -14.08
N ASN A 50 9.16 17.71 -14.98
CA ASN A 50 8.48 18.94 -14.60
C ASN A 50 7.27 18.65 -13.69
N ARG A 51 7.16 19.37 -12.56
CA ARG A 51 6.06 19.23 -11.61
C ARG A 51 4.68 19.44 -12.24
N GLN A 52 4.56 20.35 -13.20
CA GLN A 52 3.31 20.58 -13.93
C GLN A 52 2.94 19.38 -14.79
N PHE A 53 3.91 18.76 -15.47
CA PHE A 53 3.69 17.53 -16.23
C PHE A 53 3.22 16.40 -15.32
N VAL A 54 3.93 16.15 -14.22
CA VAL A 54 3.58 15.09 -13.26
C VAL A 54 2.19 15.33 -12.65
N SER A 55 1.85 16.57 -12.32
CA SER A 55 0.53 16.94 -11.83
C SER A 55 -0.55 16.68 -12.88
N ARG A 56 -0.34 17.09 -14.14
CA ARG A 56 -1.27 16.83 -15.25
C ARG A 56 -1.44 15.33 -15.52
N LEU A 57 -0.35 14.57 -15.52
CA LEU A 57 -0.38 13.12 -15.69
C LEU A 57 -1.18 12.45 -14.56
N ARG A 58 -0.98 12.89 -13.31
CA ARG A 58 -1.77 12.44 -12.15
C ARG A 58 -3.25 12.73 -12.32
N THR A 59 -3.61 13.94 -12.75
CA THR A 59 -5.02 14.31 -12.96
C THR A 59 -5.67 13.50 -14.08
N LEU A 60 -4.91 13.15 -15.12
CA LEU A 60 -5.42 12.41 -16.27
C LEU A 60 -5.59 10.91 -15.94
N HIS A 61 -4.59 10.31 -15.31
CA HIS A 61 -4.59 8.86 -15.07
C HIS A 61 -5.27 8.47 -13.76
N GLN A 62 -5.50 9.42 -12.83
CA GLN A 62 -6.21 9.35 -11.53
C GLN A 62 -5.73 8.28 -10.52
N LYS A 63 -5.13 7.20 -11.00
CA LYS A 63 -4.72 6.01 -10.28
C LYS A 63 -3.23 5.80 -10.49
N LEU A 64 -2.49 5.80 -9.39
CA LEU A 64 -1.08 5.48 -9.40
C LEU A 64 -0.89 3.98 -9.68
N PRO A 65 0.07 3.59 -10.54
CA PRO A 65 0.34 2.19 -10.81
C PRO A 65 1.03 1.51 -9.61
N VAL A 66 0.74 0.22 -9.44
CA VAL A 66 1.49 -0.64 -8.53
C VAL A 66 2.81 -1.00 -9.19
N LEU A 67 3.92 -0.69 -8.53
CA LEU A 67 5.25 -0.89 -9.10
C LEU A 67 5.82 -2.24 -8.70
N CYS A 68 5.60 -2.62 -7.44
CA CYS A 68 6.10 -3.84 -6.86
C CYS A 68 5.29 -4.21 -5.61
N PHE A 69 5.58 -5.40 -5.10
CA PHE A 69 5.11 -5.89 -3.82
C PHE A 69 6.30 -6.17 -2.93
N PHE A 70 6.17 -5.76 -1.67
CA PHE A 70 7.07 -6.26 -0.63
C PHE A 70 6.43 -7.39 0.16
N SER A 71 7.26 -8.26 0.71
CA SER A 71 6.85 -9.35 1.60
C SER A 71 7.84 -9.53 2.75
N ASN A 72 7.31 -9.87 3.91
CA ASN A 72 8.09 -10.29 5.09
C ASN A 72 8.20 -11.82 5.21
N SER A 73 7.59 -12.58 4.29
CA SER A 73 7.67 -14.03 4.31
C SER A 73 9.06 -14.50 3.89
N THR A 74 9.52 -15.58 4.52
CA THR A 74 10.71 -16.32 4.11
C THR A 74 10.42 -17.34 3.00
N SER A 75 9.14 -17.57 2.69
CA SER A 75 8.69 -18.57 1.72
C SER A 75 8.40 -18.00 0.33
N ILE A 76 8.34 -16.67 0.19
CA ILE A 76 8.24 -15.98 -1.11
C ILE A 76 9.29 -14.86 -1.18
N PRO A 77 9.67 -14.39 -2.39
CA PRO A 77 10.61 -13.28 -2.51
C PRO A 77 10.13 -12.04 -1.74
N ARG A 78 11.07 -11.36 -1.07
CA ARG A 78 10.79 -10.13 -0.30
C ARG A 78 10.44 -8.93 -1.17
N PHE A 79 10.87 -8.96 -2.43
CA PHE A 79 10.56 -7.98 -3.46
C PHE A 79 10.06 -8.70 -4.70
N ILE A 80 8.91 -8.29 -5.20
CA ILE A 80 8.26 -8.86 -6.38
C ILE A 80 7.92 -7.69 -7.30
N PRO A 81 8.63 -7.50 -8.42
CA PRO A 81 8.31 -6.41 -9.36
C PRO A 81 7.01 -6.69 -10.10
N THR A 82 6.30 -5.64 -10.49
CA THR A 82 5.11 -5.75 -11.35
C THR A 82 5.50 -5.66 -12.82
N GLY A 83 4.89 -6.51 -13.65
CA GLY A 83 5.13 -6.57 -15.10
C GLY A 83 6.30 -7.46 -15.51
N ASP A 84 6.35 -7.80 -16.79
CA ASP A 84 7.40 -8.65 -17.35
C ASP A 84 8.64 -7.82 -17.75
N PRO A 85 9.86 -8.36 -17.60
CA PRO A 85 11.05 -7.76 -18.19
C PRO A 85 10.86 -7.55 -19.70
N PRO A 86 11.30 -6.41 -20.27
CA PRO A 86 12.06 -5.31 -19.66
C PRO A 86 11.19 -4.20 -19.05
N ASN A 87 9.87 -4.38 -18.96
CA ASN A 87 8.90 -3.36 -18.55
C ASN A 87 8.72 -3.26 -17.02
N CYS A 88 9.43 -4.06 -16.23
CA CYS A 88 9.39 -4.04 -14.77
C CYS A 88 10.35 -3.01 -14.14
N VAL A 89 10.09 -2.59 -12.90
CA VAL A 89 11.03 -1.74 -12.14
C VAL A 89 12.33 -2.50 -11.79
N SER A 90 13.45 -1.77 -11.73
CA SER A 90 14.76 -2.34 -11.38
C SER A 90 14.79 -2.82 -9.93
N THR A 91 15.29 -4.04 -9.71
CA THR A 91 15.49 -4.63 -8.38
C THR A 91 16.46 -3.82 -7.52
N ALA A 92 17.45 -3.16 -8.13
CA ALA A 92 18.47 -2.41 -7.41
C ALA A 92 17.87 -1.23 -6.61
N VAL A 93 16.96 -0.47 -7.21
CA VAL A 93 16.30 0.70 -6.58
C VAL A 93 15.43 0.28 -5.40
N PHE A 94 14.82 -0.90 -5.49
CA PHE A 94 13.89 -1.43 -4.50
C PHE A 94 14.50 -2.51 -3.61
N SER A 95 15.83 -2.57 -3.51
CA SER A 95 16.52 -3.54 -2.66
C SER A 95 16.24 -3.21 -1.20
N LEU A 96 15.39 -4.03 -0.57
CA LEU A 96 15.15 -3.96 0.86
C LEU A 96 16.48 -4.13 1.61
N PRO A 97 16.68 -3.40 2.73
CA PRO A 97 17.83 -3.61 3.59
C PRO A 97 17.84 -5.04 4.16
N ASP A 98 18.93 -5.35 4.86
CA ASP A 98 19.19 -6.60 5.60
C ASP A 98 17.91 -7.31 6.10
N PRO A 99 17.84 -8.65 6.04
CA PRO A 99 16.71 -9.45 6.55
C PRO A 99 16.21 -9.09 7.96
N CYS A 100 16.99 -8.38 8.78
CA CYS A 100 16.54 -7.85 10.08
C CYS A 100 15.43 -6.77 10.01
N TRP A 101 15.21 -6.12 8.87
CA TRP A 101 14.15 -5.12 8.69
C TRP A 101 12.87 -5.75 8.16
N GLN A 102 11.73 -5.48 8.76
CA GLN A 102 10.41 -5.91 8.29
C GLN A 102 9.60 -4.72 7.78
N VAL A 103 8.80 -4.93 6.74
CA VAL A 103 7.88 -3.92 6.18
C VAL A 103 6.62 -3.86 7.04
N LEU A 104 6.23 -2.66 7.48
CA LEU A 104 4.97 -2.43 8.19
C LEU A 104 3.86 -1.94 7.25
N GLY A 105 4.22 -1.23 6.19
CA GLY A 105 3.27 -0.72 5.22
C GLY A 105 3.91 0.19 4.19
N CYS A 106 3.18 0.44 3.11
CA CYS A 106 3.53 1.41 2.08
C CYS A 106 2.41 2.45 1.98
N ARG A 107 2.75 3.74 2.02
CA ARG A 107 1.78 4.82 1.80
C ARG A 107 2.47 6.03 1.20
N HIS A 108 1.85 6.68 0.21
CA HIS A 108 2.36 7.90 -0.44
C HIS A 108 3.82 7.79 -0.92
N SER A 109 4.16 6.70 -1.62
CA SER A 109 5.52 6.41 -2.09
C SER A 109 6.57 6.21 -0.98
N LEU A 110 6.16 6.14 0.29
CA LEU A 110 7.01 5.82 1.43
C LEU A 110 6.79 4.38 1.88
N VAL A 111 7.87 3.72 2.28
CA VAL A 111 7.90 2.40 2.88
C VAL A 111 8.32 2.57 4.33
N LEU A 112 7.49 2.07 5.25
CA LEU A 112 7.85 2.04 6.67
C LEU A 112 8.44 0.66 7.02
N LEU A 113 9.65 0.67 7.55
CA LEU A 113 10.38 -0.50 7.99
C LEU A 113 10.59 -0.48 9.51
N VAL A 114 10.67 -1.67 10.12
CA VAL A 114 10.98 -1.86 11.53
C VAL A 114 12.11 -2.87 11.71
N GLY A 115 13.05 -2.58 12.61
CA GLY A 115 14.07 -3.56 13.00
C GLY A 115 13.49 -4.65 13.90
N SER A 116 14.10 -5.84 13.91
CA SER A 116 13.65 -7.01 14.69
C SER A 116 13.43 -6.74 16.20
N THR A 117 14.15 -5.79 16.77
CA THR A 117 14.07 -5.40 18.19
C THR A 117 12.94 -4.42 18.50
N TRP A 118 12.27 -3.85 17.48
CA TRP A 118 11.32 -2.74 17.61
C TRP A 118 11.90 -1.52 18.34
N THR A 119 13.21 -1.29 18.23
CA THR A 119 13.88 -0.12 18.85
C THR A 119 14.06 1.03 17.86
N GLN A 120 13.90 0.78 16.57
CA GLN A 120 14.08 1.74 15.50
C GLN A 120 13.12 1.45 14.35
N LEU A 121 12.56 2.51 13.78
CA LEU A 121 11.85 2.51 12.51
C LEU A 121 12.71 3.21 11.45
N GLN A 122 12.48 2.84 10.20
CA GLN A 122 13.06 3.53 9.05
C GLN A 122 11.95 3.90 8.07
N VAL A 123 11.84 5.19 7.77
CA VAL A 123 11.01 5.69 6.67
C VAL A 123 11.91 5.77 5.45
N TRP A 124 11.56 5.00 4.42
CA TRP A 124 12.33 4.89 3.20
C TRP A 124 11.49 5.34 2.00
N ASN A 125 12.07 6.17 1.15
CA ASN A 125 11.54 6.48 -0.17
C ASN A 125 12.38 5.74 -1.22
N PRO A 126 11.90 4.60 -1.77
CA PRO A 126 12.62 3.88 -2.83
C PRO A 126 12.94 4.75 -4.04
N MET A 127 12.06 5.70 -4.36
CA MET A 127 12.18 6.50 -5.58
C MET A 127 13.31 7.52 -5.54
N THR A 128 13.56 8.11 -4.38
CA THR A 128 14.65 9.08 -4.20
C THR A 128 15.88 8.48 -3.53
N GLY A 129 15.77 7.25 -3.00
CA GLY A 129 16.79 6.65 -2.16
C GLY A 129 16.84 7.22 -0.72
N ASN A 130 16.03 8.24 -0.42
CA ASN A 130 16.04 8.91 0.90
C ASN A 130 15.61 7.94 2.00
N ARG A 131 16.39 7.93 3.10
CA ARG A 131 16.10 7.14 4.30
C ARG A 131 16.19 8.04 5.52
N GLN A 132 15.22 7.91 6.41
CA GLN A 132 15.21 8.60 7.69
C GLN A 132 14.91 7.60 8.80
N TYR A 133 15.71 7.65 9.87
CA TYR A 133 15.53 6.81 11.04
C TYR A 133 14.64 7.52 12.05
N VAL A 134 13.70 6.78 12.63
CA VAL A 134 12.83 7.26 13.69
C VAL A 134 13.09 6.39 14.93
N PRO A 135 13.53 6.97 16.06
CA PRO A 135 13.73 6.20 17.28
C PRO A 135 12.40 5.64 17.78
N ALA A 136 12.43 4.49 18.46
CA ALA A 136 11.23 3.99 19.12
C ALA A 136 10.63 5.01 20.08
N THR A 137 9.31 4.98 20.23
CA THR A 137 8.64 5.79 21.25
C THR A 137 9.14 5.35 22.64
N PRO A 138 9.48 6.29 23.56
CA PRO A 138 9.92 5.95 24.91
C PRO A 138 8.95 5.02 25.64
N ASP A 139 7.67 5.11 25.31
CA ASP A 139 6.62 4.36 25.97
C ASP A 139 6.51 2.89 25.51
N ALA A 140 7.13 2.54 24.37
CA ALA A 140 7.26 1.17 23.89
C ALA A 140 8.56 0.51 24.38
N ASP A 141 9.35 1.19 25.21
CA ASP A 141 10.62 0.67 25.72
C ASP A 141 10.39 -0.61 26.54
N ARG A 142 11.16 -1.65 26.19
CA ARG A 142 11.10 -2.98 26.81
C ARG A 142 11.43 -2.93 28.29
N ARG A 143 12.19 -1.92 28.74
CA ARG A 143 12.48 -1.67 30.18
C ARG A 143 11.20 -1.48 30.99
N PHE A 144 10.17 -0.88 30.40
CA PHE A 144 8.88 -0.63 31.07
C PHE A 144 7.85 -1.76 30.83
N ASN A 145 8.15 -2.70 29.94
CA ASN A 145 7.27 -3.82 29.55
C ASN A 145 7.83 -5.19 29.99
N HIS A 146 8.55 -5.26 31.11
CA HIS A 146 9.14 -6.50 31.64
C HIS A 146 10.00 -7.28 30.62
N GLY A 147 10.66 -6.58 29.69
CA GLY A 147 11.48 -7.19 28.63
C GLY A 147 10.71 -7.67 27.39
N ILE A 148 9.38 -7.63 27.41
CA ILE A 148 8.50 -8.07 26.32
C ILE A 148 8.30 -6.91 25.33
N VAL A 149 8.38 -7.19 24.03
CA VAL A 149 7.93 -6.23 23.00
C VAL A 149 6.41 -6.28 22.98
N PRO A 150 5.70 -5.18 23.24
CA PRO A 150 4.25 -5.17 23.09
C PRO A 150 3.90 -5.46 21.62
N GLU A 151 2.80 -6.17 21.40
CA GLU A 151 2.27 -6.35 20.06
C GLU A 151 2.06 -4.97 19.45
N SER A 152 2.68 -4.72 18.30
CA SER A 152 2.86 -3.38 17.75
C SER A 152 2.57 -3.33 16.25
N GLN A 153 2.10 -2.18 15.81
CA GLN A 153 2.03 -1.77 14.41
C GLN A 153 2.37 -0.29 14.31
N ALA A 154 2.84 0.13 13.16
CA ALA A 154 3.04 1.55 12.89
C ALA A 154 2.74 1.86 11.43
N THR A 155 2.51 3.13 11.16
CA THR A 155 2.16 3.58 9.81
C THR A 155 2.69 4.99 9.56
N VAL A 156 3.07 5.26 8.30
CA VAL A 156 3.60 6.56 7.88
C VAL A 156 2.53 7.35 7.12
N LEU A 157 2.49 8.66 7.34
CA LEU A 157 1.61 9.61 6.68
C LEU A 157 2.42 10.78 6.15
N CYS A 158 2.03 11.34 5.01
CA CYS A 158 2.61 12.59 4.53
C CYS A 158 1.97 13.76 5.29
N ALA A 159 2.76 14.69 5.82
CA ALA A 159 2.24 15.83 6.59
C ALA A 159 1.57 16.90 5.72
N ALA A 160 1.79 16.90 4.40
CA ALA A 160 1.22 17.88 3.48
C ALA A 160 -0.32 17.82 3.35
N GLY A 161 -0.98 16.85 4.01
CA GLY A 161 -2.42 16.85 4.21
C GLY A 161 -3.22 17.07 2.93
N HIS A 162 -2.86 16.39 1.83
CA HIS A 162 -3.55 16.27 0.53
C HIS A 162 -4.36 17.47 -0.04
N LYS A 163 -4.16 18.70 0.44
CA LYS A 163 -4.82 19.88 -0.11
C LYS A 163 -4.08 20.42 -1.33
N ASP A 164 -2.79 20.09 -1.44
CA ASP A 164 -2.01 20.40 -2.63
C ASP A 164 -1.48 19.13 -3.26
N SER A 165 -1.60 19.07 -4.59
CA SER A 165 -1.09 18.07 -5.52
C SER A 165 0.45 17.96 -5.56
N GLY A 166 1.10 18.24 -4.42
CA GLY A 166 2.53 18.34 -4.27
C GLY A 166 3.24 17.00 -4.18
N ASP A 167 4.47 17.02 -4.63
CA ASP A 167 5.35 15.87 -4.63
C ASP A 167 5.76 15.50 -3.20
N CYS A 168 5.23 14.40 -2.66
CA CYS A 168 5.47 13.98 -1.28
C CYS A 168 6.91 13.53 -1.01
N HIS A 169 7.78 13.52 -2.03
CA HIS A 169 9.15 13.01 -1.97
C HIS A 169 10.08 13.80 -1.02
N SER A 170 9.73 15.05 -0.68
CA SER A 170 10.49 15.90 0.25
C SER A 170 9.65 16.51 1.37
N CYS A 171 8.38 16.09 1.51
CA CYS A 171 7.50 16.63 2.54
C CYS A 171 7.86 16.04 3.91
N PRO A 172 7.66 16.81 5.00
CA PRO A 172 7.63 16.23 6.34
C PRO A 172 6.61 15.08 6.40
N PHE A 173 6.87 14.11 7.26
CA PHE A 173 5.98 12.97 7.48
C PHE A 173 5.64 12.83 8.97
N LEU A 174 4.56 12.11 9.21
CA LEU A 174 4.15 11.66 10.53
C LEU A 174 4.26 10.14 10.60
N VAL A 175 4.60 9.62 11.77
CA VAL A 175 4.48 8.19 12.07
C VAL A 175 3.50 8.01 13.21
N VAL A 176 2.49 7.18 13.03
CA VAL A 176 1.63 6.73 14.13
C VAL A 176 2.03 5.32 14.50
N TRP A 177 2.43 5.13 15.75
CA TRP A 177 2.75 3.82 16.32
C TRP A 177 1.65 3.44 17.29
N VAL A 178 1.02 2.29 17.05
CA VAL A 178 0.06 1.68 17.96
C VAL A 178 0.60 0.40 18.55
N PHE A 179 0.32 0.18 19.83
CA PHE A 179 0.70 -1.06 20.49
C PHE A 179 -0.29 -1.44 21.59
N THR A 180 -0.33 -2.72 21.92
CA THR A 180 -1.20 -3.26 22.95
C THR A 180 -0.41 -3.87 24.09
N CYS A 181 -0.73 -3.46 25.32
CA CYS A 181 -0.14 -3.97 26.55
C CYS A 181 -1.23 -4.04 27.63
N THR A 182 -1.25 -5.11 28.43
CA THR A 182 -2.11 -5.26 29.62
C THR A 182 -3.61 -4.91 29.43
N ARG A 183 -4.22 -5.31 28.31
CA ARG A 183 -5.62 -5.01 27.91
C ARG A 183 -5.90 -3.55 27.56
N TYR A 184 -4.87 -2.77 27.30
CA TYR A 184 -4.97 -1.42 26.75
C TYR A 184 -4.29 -1.35 25.39
N ALA A 185 -4.87 -0.55 24.50
CA ALA A 185 -4.22 -0.08 23.30
C ALA A 185 -3.68 1.32 23.55
N TYR A 186 -2.56 1.61 22.93
CA TYR A 186 -1.86 2.88 23.02
C TYR A 186 -1.53 3.39 21.62
N ALA A 187 -1.55 4.70 21.42
CA ALA A 187 -1.16 5.33 20.17
C ALA A 187 -0.22 6.51 20.44
N CYS A 188 0.96 6.51 19.81
CA CYS A 188 1.95 7.57 19.84
C CYS A 188 2.11 8.17 18.44
N ARG A 189 2.38 9.47 18.35
CA ARG A 189 2.58 10.16 17.06
C ARG A 189 3.93 10.84 17.00
N TYR A 190 4.76 10.48 16.03
CA TYR A 190 6.01 11.17 15.72
C TYR A 190 5.79 12.18 14.58
N SER A 191 6.46 13.33 14.66
CA SER A 191 6.57 14.29 13.56
C SER A 191 8.02 14.43 13.13
N SER A 192 8.29 14.31 11.83
CA SER A 192 9.62 14.53 11.28
C SER A 192 10.06 16.00 11.37
N GLU A 193 9.10 16.94 11.40
CA GLU A 193 9.38 18.38 11.46
C GLU A 193 9.96 18.78 12.82
N SER A 194 9.33 18.31 13.90
CA SER A 194 9.81 18.56 15.27
C SER A 194 10.81 17.50 15.75
N SER A 195 11.02 16.44 14.95
CA SER A 195 11.83 15.27 15.30
C SER A 195 11.48 14.68 16.68
N SER A 196 10.20 14.71 17.04
CA SER A 196 9.75 14.34 18.39
C SER A 196 8.44 13.55 18.41
N TRP A 197 8.34 12.68 19.42
CA TRP A 197 7.12 11.96 19.77
C TRP A 197 6.19 12.88 20.56
N HIS A 198 4.91 12.84 20.20
CA HIS A 198 3.83 13.52 20.89
C HIS A 198 3.06 12.54 21.76
N GLN A 199 2.42 13.11 22.79
CA GLN A 199 1.76 12.39 23.88
C GLN A 199 0.88 11.23 23.40
N MET A 200 1.04 10.11 24.10
CA MET A 200 0.26 8.91 23.98
C MET A 200 -1.19 9.11 24.41
N VAL A 201 -2.11 8.46 23.69
CA VAL A 201 -3.47 8.19 24.18
C VAL A 201 -3.64 6.71 24.41
N SER A 202 -4.51 6.35 25.35
CA SER A 202 -4.82 4.96 25.68
C SER A 202 -6.32 4.71 25.73
N SER A 203 -6.71 3.48 25.46
CA SER A 203 -8.07 3.00 25.62
C SER A 203 -8.05 1.52 26.01
N PRO A 204 -8.98 1.04 26.84
CA PRO A 204 -9.21 -0.39 26.98
C PRO A 204 -9.40 -1.03 25.60
N THR A 205 -8.76 -2.18 25.40
CA THR A 205 -8.87 -2.96 24.16
C THR A 205 -9.29 -4.39 24.47
N PRO A 206 -10.24 -4.96 23.69
CA PRO A 206 -10.67 -6.34 23.88
C PRO A 206 -9.65 -7.36 23.33
N SER A 207 -8.64 -6.92 22.58
CA SER A 207 -7.66 -7.81 21.94
C SER A 207 -6.37 -7.08 21.56
N ASP A 208 -5.30 -7.84 21.34
CA ASP A 208 -4.02 -7.31 20.88
C ASP A 208 -4.09 -6.86 19.42
N ILE A 209 -3.20 -5.95 19.02
CA ILE A 209 -3.06 -5.53 17.63
C ILE A 209 -2.63 -6.70 16.72
N ASP A 210 -3.17 -6.75 15.51
CA ASP A 210 -2.77 -7.72 14.48
C ASP A 210 -1.57 -7.19 13.68
N SER A 211 -0.88 -8.05 12.94
CA SER A 211 0.29 -7.66 12.13
C SER A 211 -0.07 -7.10 10.75
N ARG A 212 -1.36 -7.14 10.37
CA ARG A 212 -1.85 -6.55 9.13
C ARG A 212 -1.77 -5.00 9.18
N PRO A 213 -1.47 -4.35 8.04
CA PRO A 213 -1.28 -2.90 7.98
C PRO A 213 -2.57 -2.13 8.26
N SER A 214 -2.42 -0.85 8.62
CA SER A 214 -3.52 0.10 8.77
C SER A 214 -4.17 0.47 7.45
N VAL A 215 -5.41 0.95 7.51
CA VAL A 215 -6.08 1.72 6.45
C VAL A 215 -6.44 3.11 6.98
N LEU A 216 -6.14 4.15 6.21
CA LEU A 216 -6.63 5.51 6.46
C LEU A 216 -7.97 5.72 5.77
N VAL A 217 -9.00 6.12 6.52
CA VAL A 217 -10.28 6.55 5.96
C VAL A 217 -10.63 7.91 6.54
N GLY A 218 -10.75 8.92 5.66
CA GLY A 218 -10.90 10.30 6.08
C GLY A 218 -9.70 10.72 6.94
N ASN A 219 -9.95 11.00 8.22
CA ASN A 219 -8.93 11.40 9.19
C ASN A 219 -8.67 10.35 10.29
N ILE A 220 -9.10 9.11 10.08
CA ILE A 220 -9.04 8.04 11.07
C ILE A 220 -8.22 6.89 10.51
N LEU A 221 -7.23 6.45 11.29
CA LEU A 221 -6.46 5.24 11.00
C LEU A 221 -7.12 4.04 11.66
N TYR A 222 -7.26 2.96 10.91
CA TYR A 222 -7.88 1.73 11.35
C TYR A 222 -6.90 0.56 11.25
N TRP A 223 -6.74 -0.20 12.31
CA TRP A 223 -5.97 -1.45 12.33
C TRP A 223 -6.84 -2.61 12.78
N PRO A 224 -6.71 -3.80 12.17
CA PRO A 224 -7.33 -4.98 12.73
C PRO A 224 -6.67 -5.33 14.06
N LEU A 225 -7.47 -5.70 15.06
CA LEU A 225 -7.00 -6.44 16.22
C LEU A 225 -6.95 -7.94 15.89
N LYS A 226 -6.38 -8.74 16.78
CA LYS A 226 -6.27 -10.20 16.64
C LYS A 226 -7.62 -10.91 16.77
N ALA A 227 -8.56 -10.36 17.55
CA ALA A 227 -9.96 -10.78 17.58
C ALA A 227 -10.80 -9.88 16.68
N LYS A 228 -12.10 -10.16 16.59
CA LYS A 228 -13.17 -9.55 15.75
C LYS A 228 -13.40 -8.03 15.88
N TYR A 229 -12.38 -7.26 16.24
CA TYR A 229 -12.45 -5.83 16.52
C TYR A 229 -11.40 -5.07 15.71
N ILE A 230 -11.70 -3.83 15.37
CA ILE A 230 -10.82 -2.88 14.70
C ILE A 230 -10.44 -1.80 15.70
N LEU A 231 -9.16 -1.47 15.81
CA LEU A 231 -8.67 -0.31 16.54
C LEU A 231 -8.75 0.92 15.63
N ALA A 232 -9.36 2.00 16.11
CA ALA A 232 -9.52 3.26 15.39
C ALA A 232 -8.82 4.40 16.14
N PHE A 233 -7.99 5.16 15.43
CA PHE A 233 -7.30 6.33 15.95
C PHE A 233 -7.60 7.56 15.09
N GLU A 234 -8.31 8.53 15.66
CA GLU A 234 -8.67 9.79 15.01
C GLU A 234 -7.53 10.80 15.15
N LEU A 235 -6.96 11.27 14.03
CA LEU A 235 -5.73 12.05 14.03
C LEU A 235 -5.91 13.45 14.66
N ASP A 236 -7.05 14.11 14.42
CA ASP A 236 -7.31 15.48 14.91
C ASP A 236 -7.66 15.49 16.40
N THR A 237 -8.63 14.68 16.79
CA THR A 237 -9.14 14.64 18.18
C THR A 237 -8.26 13.78 19.09
N ARG A 238 -7.37 12.96 18.51
CA ARG A 238 -6.53 11.97 19.20
C ARG A 238 -7.35 10.94 19.98
N LYS A 239 -8.58 10.66 19.55
CA LYS A 239 -9.40 9.62 20.17
C LYS A 239 -8.94 8.24 19.70
N LEU A 240 -8.83 7.32 20.66
CA LEU A 240 -8.54 5.91 20.42
C LEU A 240 -9.73 5.09 20.91
N TYR A 241 -10.27 4.25 20.05
CA TYR A 241 -11.43 3.41 20.38
C TYR A 241 -11.42 2.14 19.52
N HIS A 242 -12.34 1.21 19.78
CA HIS A 242 -12.47 0.00 18.99
C HIS A 242 -13.88 -0.16 18.42
N ILE A 243 -13.97 -0.91 17.33
CA ILE A 243 -15.22 -1.18 16.60
C ILE A 243 -15.33 -2.70 16.42
N GLU A 244 -16.43 -3.30 16.84
CA GLU A 244 -16.68 -4.72 16.57
C GLU A 244 -17.08 -4.93 15.10
N CYS A 245 -16.54 -5.98 14.48
CA CYS A 245 -16.90 -6.39 13.11
C CYS A 245 -18.21 -7.19 13.08
N PRO A 246 -18.90 -7.27 11.94
CA PRO A 246 -20.14 -8.04 11.81
C PRO A 246 -19.95 -9.50 12.21
N GLU A 247 -20.94 -10.09 12.90
CA GLU A 247 -20.90 -11.49 13.38
C GLU A 247 -20.56 -12.50 12.30
N ASP A 248 -21.16 -12.30 11.14
CA ASP A 248 -20.93 -13.00 9.88
C ASP A 248 -19.46 -13.15 9.46
N THR A 249 -18.59 -12.25 9.94
CA THR A 249 -17.17 -12.21 9.56
C THR A 249 -16.25 -12.92 10.57
N HIS A 250 -16.76 -13.26 11.76
CA HIS A 250 -15.94 -13.73 12.89
C HIS A 250 -15.18 -15.03 12.58
N SER A 251 -15.79 -15.96 11.84
CA SER A 251 -15.21 -17.26 11.48
C SER A 251 -14.00 -17.18 10.53
N VAL A 252 -13.86 -16.07 9.79
CA VAL A 252 -12.79 -15.84 8.81
C VAL A 252 -11.89 -14.65 9.16
N TYR A 253 -12.18 -13.98 10.28
CA TYR A 253 -11.66 -12.67 10.64
C TYR A 253 -10.13 -12.50 10.52
N ARG A 254 -9.34 -13.31 11.23
CA ARG A 254 -7.87 -13.17 11.24
C ARG A 254 -7.21 -13.34 9.88
N ARG A 255 -7.86 -14.04 8.92
CA ARG A 255 -7.22 -14.47 7.69
C ARG A 255 -7.73 -13.77 6.45
N ASN A 256 -9.03 -13.49 6.40
CA ASN A 256 -9.76 -13.07 5.19
C ASN A 256 -10.73 -11.90 5.43
N VAL A 257 -10.66 -11.22 6.57
CA VAL A 257 -11.33 -9.93 6.75
C VAL A 257 -10.30 -8.84 6.63
N HIS A 258 -10.50 -7.90 5.72
CA HIS A 258 -9.60 -6.77 5.53
C HIS A 258 -10.38 -5.47 5.59
N ILE A 259 -9.79 -4.50 6.26
CA ILE A 259 -10.31 -3.13 6.30
C ILE A 259 -10.05 -2.52 4.92
N MET A 260 -11.00 -1.73 4.44
CA MET A 260 -10.88 -0.98 3.20
C MET A 260 -11.70 0.30 3.27
N LYS A 261 -11.55 1.16 2.27
CA LYS A 261 -12.47 2.26 2.04
C LYS A 261 -13.70 1.74 1.31
N ALA A 262 -14.88 2.03 1.82
CA ALA A 262 -16.14 1.67 1.16
C ALA A 262 -16.42 2.60 -0.04
N GLU A 263 -17.38 2.21 -0.89
CA GLU A 263 -17.73 2.95 -2.12
C GLU A 263 -18.22 4.39 -1.84
N ASP A 264 -18.78 4.63 -0.66
CA ASP A 264 -19.22 5.94 -0.15
C ASP A 264 -18.06 6.78 0.43
N GLY A 265 -16.83 6.25 0.43
CA GLY A 265 -15.65 6.85 1.01
C GLY A 265 -15.51 6.63 2.52
N GLY A 266 -16.46 5.93 3.15
CA GLY A 266 -16.47 5.57 4.56
C GLY A 266 -15.66 4.32 4.89
N LEU A 267 -15.77 3.87 6.14
CA LEU A 267 -15.09 2.66 6.61
C LEU A 267 -15.79 1.42 6.03
N GLY A 268 -15.02 0.52 5.42
CA GLY A 268 -15.53 -0.73 4.85
C GLY A 268 -14.74 -1.97 5.27
N LEU A 269 -15.32 -3.13 4.99
CA LEU A 269 -14.67 -4.44 5.15
C LEU A 269 -14.87 -5.31 3.92
N ALA A 270 -13.80 -5.98 3.50
CA ALA A 270 -13.84 -7.11 2.58
C ALA A 270 -13.68 -8.41 3.38
N ALA A 271 -14.69 -9.27 3.34
CA ALA A 271 -14.69 -10.58 3.99
C ALA A 271 -14.79 -11.70 2.95
N LEU A 272 -13.77 -12.55 2.86
CA LEU A 272 -13.70 -13.64 1.88
C LEU A 272 -13.88 -15.02 2.54
N THR A 273 -14.99 -15.68 2.21
CA THR A 273 -15.27 -17.06 2.63
C THR A 273 -15.34 -17.92 1.38
N GLU A 274 -14.39 -18.86 1.24
CA GLU A 274 -14.17 -19.53 -0.05
C GLU A 274 -14.05 -18.47 -1.14
N PHE A 275 -14.75 -18.59 -2.27
CA PHE A 275 -14.73 -17.57 -3.34
C PHE A 275 -15.84 -16.52 -3.21
N ASN A 276 -16.62 -16.52 -2.13
CA ASN A 276 -17.64 -15.51 -1.89
C ASN A 276 -17.05 -14.30 -1.14
N LEU A 277 -16.88 -13.20 -1.86
CA LEU A 277 -16.43 -11.93 -1.34
C LEU A 277 -17.64 -11.09 -0.89
N ARG A 278 -17.70 -10.78 0.41
CA ARG A 278 -18.72 -9.91 0.99
C ARG A 278 -18.11 -8.56 1.37
N LEU A 279 -18.70 -7.49 0.83
CA LEU A 279 -18.28 -6.11 1.06
C LEU A 279 -19.27 -5.42 2.00
N TRP A 280 -18.77 -4.91 3.11
CA TRP A 280 -19.54 -4.20 4.13
C TRP A 280 -19.13 -2.73 4.17
N ALA A 281 -20.08 -1.86 4.47
CA ALA A 281 -19.85 -0.45 4.76
C ALA A 281 -20.35 -0.12 6.17
N ARG A 282 -19.66 0.80 6.85
CA ARG A 282 -20.06 1.32 8.15
C ARG A 282 -20.86 2.61 7.93
N GLU A 283 -22.16 2.52 8.06
CA GLU A 283 -23.10 3.59 7.71
C GLU A 283 -23.89 4.04 8.95
N THR A 284 -24.49 5.22 8.89
CA THR A 284 -25.43 5.68 9.93
C THR A 284 -26.79 5.04 9.67
N GLY A 285 -27.25 4.20 10.59
CA GLY A 285 -28.56 3.58 10.53
C GLY A 285 -29.70 4.58 10.77
N PRO A 286 -30.96 4.16 10.60
CA PRO A 286 -32.14 5.02 10.75
C PRO A 286 -32.25 5.71 12.13
N GLU A 287 -31.72 5.07 13.17
CA GLU A 287 -31.72 5.58 14.55
C GLU A 287 -30.51 6.50 14.86
N GLY A 288 -29.68 6.82 13.85
CA GLY A 288 -28.48 7.65 14.03
C GLY A 288 -27.27 6.89 14.61
N VAL A 289 -27.41 5.59 14.86
CA VAL A 289 -26.31 4.73 15.33
C VAL A 289 -25.51 4.21 14.15
N MET A 290 -24.18 4.18 14.28
CA MET A 290 -23.33 3.59 13.26
C MET A 290 -23.52 2.07 13.25
N GLU A 291 -23.78 1.50 12.07
CA GLU A 291 -24.05 0.08 11.87
C GLU A 291 -23.28 -0.46 10.66
N TRP A 292 -23.06 -1.77 10.64
CA TRP A 292 -22.44 -2.42 9.49
C TRP A 292 -23.54 -2.89 8.53
N VAL A 293 -23.48 -2.45 7.29
CA VAL A 293 -24.43 -2.80 6.23
C VAL A 293 -23.70 -3.62 5.18
N LEU A 294 -24.22 -4.82 4.88
CA LEU A 294 -23.73 -5.63 3.76
C LEU A 294 -24.15 -4.96 2.45
N ARG A 295 -23.19 -4.50 1.66
CA ARG A 295 -23.45 -3.78 0.40
C ARG A 295 -23.49 -4.71 -0.80
N ARG A 296 -22.53 -5.63 -0.87
CA ARG A 296 -22.34 -6.50 -2.03
C ARG A 296 -21.87 -7.89 -1.60
N SER A 297 -22.35 -8.90 -2.30
CA SER A 297 -21.82 -10.26 -2.25
C SER A 297 -21.43 -10.64 -3.67
N ILE A 298 -20.20 -11.09 -3.86
CA ILE A 298 -19.61 -11.33 -5.19
C ILE A 298 -19.01 -12.74 -5.19
N GLN A 299 -19.44 -13.54 -6.15
CA GLN A 299 -18.96 -14.90 -6.35
C GLN A 299 -17.75 -14.87 -7.30
N LEU A 300 -16.53 -14.94 -6.75
CA LEU A 300 -15.29 -14.64 -7.48
C LEU A 300 -14.86 -15.74 -8.46
N ASP A 301 -15.21 -17.00 -8.20
CA ASP A 301 -14.89 -18.13 -9.07
C ASP A 301 -15.53 -18.03 -10.46
N ALA A 302 -16.66 -17.33 -10.59
CA ALA A 302 -17.26 -17.01 -11.88
C ALA A 302 -16.37 -16.11 -12.78
N PHE A 303 -15.37 -15.44 -12.21
CA PHE A 303 -14.47 -14.52 -12.91
C PHE A 303 -13.02 -15.02 -12.97
N LEU A 304 -12.73 -16.18 -12.39
CA LEU A 304 -11.40 -16.77 -12.44
C LEU A 304 -11.12 -17.37 -13.82
N PRO A 305 -9.84 -17.40 -14.25
CA PRO A 305 -9.47 -18.16 -15.44
C PRO A 305 -9.89 -19.63 -15.30
N PRO A 306 -10.25 -20.32 -16.40
CA PRO A 306 -10.78 -21.70 -16.37
C PRO A 306 -9.88 -22.73 -15.68
N ASN A 307 -8.58 -22.45 -15.61
CA ASN A 307 -7.57 -23.34 -15.04
C ASN A 307 -7.50 -23.25 -13.51
N VAL A 308 -8.20 -22.31 -12.87
CA VAL A 308 -8.20 -22.15 -11.42
C VAL A 308 -9.31 -22.99 -10.81
N SER A 309 -8.94 -24.08 -10.13
CA SER A 309 -9.92 -24.93 -9.44
C SER A 309 -10.48 -24.22 -8.21
N SER A 310 -11.80 -24.06 -8.17
CA SER A 310 -12.53 -23.54 -7.00
C SER A 310 -12.89 -24.62 -5.97
N VAL A 311 -12.57 -25.89 -6.24
CA VAL A 311 -13.00 -27.02 -5.42
C VAL A 311 -12.11 -27.15 -4.16
N PRO A 312 -12.69 -27.19 -2.94
CA PRO A 312 -11.93 -27.49 -1.73
C PRO A 312 -11.45 -28.95 -1.75
N LEU A 313 -10.14 -29.18 -1.63
CA LEU A 313 -9.59 -30.54 -1.54
C LEU A 313 -9.86 -31.09 -0.13
N VAL A 314 -10.80 -32.02 -0.04
CA VAL A 314 -11.08 -32.80 1.18
C VAL A 314 -9.97 -33.85 1.32
N ASN A 315 -8.83 -33.51 1.94
CA ASN A 315 -7.94 -34.53 2.52
C ASN A 315 -6.95 -33.98 3.57
N ASN A 316 -7.22 -34.40 4.82
CA ASN A 316 -6.36 -34.83 5.93
C ASN A 316 -5.05 -34.12 6.32
N HIS A 317 -5.11 -33.57 7.55
CA HIS A 317 -4.03 -33.46 8.56
C HIS A 317 -2.89 -32.44 8.38
N SER A 318 -3.06 -31.40 7.57
CA SER A 318 -2.21 -30.19 7.64
C SER A 318 -3.07 -28.94 7.46
N ALA A 319 -2.75 -27.85 8.16
CA ALA A 319 -3.60 -26.67 8.38
C ALA A 319 -3.98 -25.80 7.14
N SER A 320 -4.00 -26.35 5.93
CA SER A 320 -4.15 -25.65 4.64
C SER A 320 -5.36 -26.15 3.82
N GLY A 321 -6.54 -26.15 4.44
CA GLY A 321 -7.81 -26.61 3.85
C GLY A 321 -8.67 -25.50 3.24
N ARG A 322 -8.14 -24.30 2.93
CA ARG A 322 -8.92 -23.20 2.34
C ARG A 322 -8.39 -22.84 0.96
N PRO A 323 -9.24 -22.70 -0.07
CA PRO A 323 -8.77 -22.54 -1.44
C PRO A 323 -8.19 -21.16 -1.75
N VAL A 324 -8.42 -20.16 -0.88
CA VAL A 324 -8.15 -18.76 -1.21
C VAL A 324 -7.92 -17.85 0.00
N ARG A 325 -7.10 -16.80 -0.17
CA ARG A 325 -6.81 -15.79 0.87
C ARG A 325 -6.61 -14.39 0.28
N ILE A 326 -7.12 -13.35 0.95
CA ILE A 326 -6.71 -11.96 0.64
C ILE A 326 -5.30 -11.72 1.21
N LEU A 327 -4.40 -11.18 0.39
CA LEU A 327 -3.01 -10.92 0.76
C LEU A 327 -2.71 -9.46 1.07
N GLY A 328 -3.45 -8.54 0.44
CA GLY A 328 -3.24 -7.11 0.55
C GLY A 328 -4.26 -6.34 -0.28
N LEU A 329 -4.44 -5.07 0.05
CA LEU A 329 -5.32 -4.14 -0.65
C LEU A 329 -4.56 -2.85 -0.93
N ILE A 330 -5.12 -2.05 -1.83
CA ILE A 330 -4.68 -0.69 -2.08
C ILE A 330 -5.67 0.25 -1.40
N GLU A 331 -5.16 1.15 -0.56
CA GLU A 331 -5.97 2.02 0.30
C GLU A 331 -6.95 2.92 -0.48
N ASP A 332 -6.51 3.48 -1.61
CA ASP A 332 -7.29 4.43 -2.43
C ASP A 332 -7.69 3.85 -3.80
N ASP A 333 -7.89 2.54 -3.89
CA ASP A 333 -8.22 1.89 -5.15
C ASP A 333 -9.15 0.68 -4.93
N ASP A 334 -9.88 0.32 -5.98
CA ASP A 334 -10.82 -0.80 -5.99
C ASP A 334 -10.13 -2.15 -6.24
N MET A 335 -8.83 -2.26 -5.93
CA MET A 335 -8.03 -3.43 -6.25
C MET A 335 -7.50 -4.12 -4.99
N PHE A 336 -7.65 -5.44 -4.96
CA PHE A 336 -7.05 -6.28 -3.93
C PHE A 336 -6.31 -7.46 -4.55
N PHE A 337 -5.46 -8.09 -3.74
CA PHE A 337 -4.65 -9.21 -4.14
C PHE A 337 -5.10 -10.48 -3.44
N MET A 338 -5.34 -11.51 -4.22
CA MET A 338 -5.94 -12.76 -3.79
C MET A 338 -5.01 -13.92 -4.14
N TRP A 339 -4.62 -14.69 -3.14
CA TRP A 339 -3.92 -15.94 -3.34
C TRP A 339 -4.90 -17.07 -3.61
N THR A 340 -4.57 -17.90 -4.60
CA THR A 340 -5.15 -19.22 -4.85
C THR A 340 -4.02 -20.25 -5.00
N ARG A 341 -4.34 -21.53 -5.15
CA ARG A 341 -3.34 -22.57 -5.45
C ARG A 341 -2.60 -22.34 -6.78
N GLU A 342 -3.21 -21.61 -7.71
CA GLU A 342 -2.60 -21.28 -9.01
C GLU A 342 -1.74 -20.02 -8.97
N GLY A 343 -1.59 -19.37 -7.82
CA GLY A 343 -0.81 -18.15 -7.64
C GLY A 343 -1.65 -16.96 -7.16
N VAL A 344 -1.06 -15.77 -7.25
CA VAL A 344 -1.64 -14.52 -6.78
C VAL A 344 -2.27 -13.75 -7.92
N PHE A 345 -3.50 -13.32 -7.72
CA PHE A 345 -4.31 -12.57 -8.66
C PHE A 345 -4.59 -11.16 -8.15
N ALA A 346 -4.48 -10.17 -9.03
CA ALA A 346 -5.03 -8.84 -8.84
C ALA A 346 -6.50 -8.86 -9.27
N VAL A 347 -7.39 -8.43 -8.38
CA VAL A 347 -8.83 -8.40 -8.61
C VAL A 347 -9.32 -6.96 -8.52
N GLU A 348 -9.88 -6.44 -9.62
CA GLU A 348 -10.47 -5.10 -9.67
C GLU A 348 -11.99 -5.17 -9.41
N LEU A 349 -12.45 -4.64 -8.28
CA LEU A 349 -13.82 -4.79 -7.77
C LEU A 349 -14.91 -4.17 -8.66
N LYS A 350 -14.58 -3.14 -9.44
CA LYS A 350 -15.57 -2.49 -10.33
C LYS A 350 -15.75 -3.24 -11.64
N SER A 351 -14.66 -3.67 -12.26
CA SER A 351 -14.67 -4.35 -13.56
C SER A 351 -14.78 -5.87 -13.45
N MET A 352 -14.54 -6.42 -12.26
CA MET A 352 -14.36 -7.85 -12.00
C MET A 352 -13.25 -8.50 -12.83
N ARG A 353 -12.27 -7.72 -13.28
CA ARG A 353 -11.09 -8.26 -13.95
C ARG A 353 -10.18 -8.94 -12.94
N CYS A 354 -9.81 -10.17 -13.25
CA CYS A 354 -8.92 -10.99 -12.45
C CYS A 354 -7.69 -11.35 -13.27
N ASN A 355 -6.53 -10.78 -12.92
CA ASN A 355 -5.28 -11.00 -13.64
C ASN A 355 -4.26 -11.64 -12.72
N LYS A 356 -3.61 -12.72 -13.17
CA LYS A 356 -2.50 -13.34 -12.43
C LYS A 356 -1.31 -12.40 -12.42
N VAL A 357 -0.70 -12.22 -11.25
CA VAL A 357 0.42 -11.28 -11.03
C VAL A 357 1.73 -12.03 -10.83
N PHE A 358 1.74 -13.09 -10.01
CA PHE A 358 2.91 -13.92 -9.78
C PHE A 358 2.53 -15.29 -9.21
N ASP A 359 3.42 -16.26 -9.36
CA ASP A 359 3.30 -17.59 -8.75
C ASP A 359 3.67 -17.54 -7.26
N ALA A 360 2.84 -18.19 -6.42
CA ALA A 360 3.13 -18.35 -5.01
C ALA A 360 2.51 -19.64 -4.47
N GLN A 361 3.35 -20.50 -3.90
CA GLN A 361 2.90 -21.78 -3.35
C GLN A 361 2.20 -21.65 -1.99
N VAL A 362 2.44 -20.53 -1.29
CA VAL A 362 1.86 -20.26 0.03
C VAL A 362 1.32 -18.84 0.11
N PRO A 363 0.24 -18.63 0.86
CA PRO A 363 -0.30 -17.29 1.06
C PRO A 363 0.55 -16.50 2.06
N ALA A 364 1.05 -15.34 1.65
CA ALA A 364 1.79 -14.41 2.49
C ALA A 364 1.26 -12.98 2.33
N THR A 365 1.19 -12.22 3.42
CA THR A 365 0.82 -10.80 3.36
C THR A 365 1.79 -10.07 2.44
N ILE A 366 1.25 -9.23 1.56
CA ILE A 366 2.03 -8.37 0.68
C ILE A 366 1.73 -6.91 0.95
N PHE A 367 2.72 -6.07 0.67
CA PHE A 367 2.60 -4.62 0.78
C PHE A 367 2.76 -4.02 -0.62
N PRO A 368 1.65 -3.71 -1.31
CA PRO A 368 1.70 -3.08 -2.62
C PRO A 368 2.36 -1.70 -2.50
N TYR A 369 3.41 -1.47 -3.29
CA TYR A 369 4.05 -0.17 -3.39
C TYR A 369 3.55 0.55 -4.64
N ILE A 370 3.07 1.76 -4.42
CA ILE A 370 2.40 2.58 -5.42
C ILE A 370 3.15 3.90 -5.53
N GLY A 371 3.45 4.32 -6.76
CA GLY A 371 4.25 5.50 -7.01
C GLY A 371 4.35 5.83 -8.50
N PHE A 372 4.73 7.06 -8.82
CA PHE A 372 5.30 7.36 -10.13
C PHE A 372 6.81 7.18 -10.04
N TYR A 373 7.40 6.53 -11.03
CA TYR A 373 8.85 6.49 -11.10
C TYR A 373 9.38 7.84 -11.58
N THR A 374 9.89 8.64 -10.67
CA THR A 374 10.76 9.77 -10.96
C THR A 374 12.20 9.31 -10.77
N THR A 375 13.02 9.35 -11.82
CA THR A 375 14.47 9.19 -11.67
C THR A 375 14.96 10.20 -10.62
N GLY A 376 15.55 9.72 -9.53
CA GLY A 376 16.16 10.57 -8.51
C GLY A 376 17.16 11.55 -9.14
N ASP A 377 17.40 12.67 -8.45
CA ASP A 377 18.50 13.56 -8.81
C ASP A 377 19.78 12.73 -8.89
N ASP A 378 20.43 12.73 -10.06
CA ASP A 378 21.83 12.32 -10.15
C ASP A 378 22.58 13.13 -9.10
N VAL A 379 23.06 12.46 -8.06
CA VAL A 379 23.98 13.05 -7.10
C VAL A 379 25.09 13.65 -7.91
N ASP A 380 25.21 14.97 -7.75
CA ASP A 380 26.13 15.84 -8.46
C ASP A 380 27.48 15.15 -8.66
N GLY A 381 27.88 15.04 -9.93
CA GLY A 381 29.22 14.64 -10.31
C GLY A 381 30.20 15.72 -9.84
N GLY A 382 30.56 15.66 -8.57
CA GLY A 382 31.65 16.43 -7.99
C GLY A 382 32.97 15.98 -8.61
N ARG A 383 33.51 16.85 -9.47
CA ARG A 383 34.90 16.83 -9.93
C ARG A 383 35.89 16.77 -8.79
#